data_AF-A0A2P8DSQ6-F1
#
_entry.id   AF-A0A2P8DSQ6-F1
#
_cell.length_a   1.000
_cell.length_b   1.000
_cell.length_c   1.000
_cell.angle_alpha   90.00
_cell.angle_beta   90.00
_cell.angle_gamma   90.00
#
_symmetry.space_group_name_H-M   'P 1'
#
loop_
_entity.id
_entity.type
_entity.pdbx_description
1 polymer ?
#
loop_
_entity_poly.entity_id
_entity_poly.type
_entity_poly.pdbx_seq_one_letter_code
_entity_poly.pdbx_strand_id
1 'polypeptide(L)'
;MAMLFHGTTADHLGAIRREGLVEPADSPGRGVFLSTSPVSGKGGDPVAFSYGWPEKEFRNPQHLPGHIVVVDLPPGELHRVREVVSNTGFDLAYKVRLLRRLLAGTARSLSEWCTLYWLARSLADAGVALEPREVEAAMDLHVHQRAESLRPDLTPAQWQAFMDAFRLLVEVRNRDLSPAAFERERTKLLAAHGIRLPDWIETDSDSRTCAHCVGSAFSYGRSLVSLDGYRPFAEFAARLAERRAVAADEFAAPLLLPASGPYRDLDDDLAFLLRVVRAHTDGYGADLVERFFVEREAAAPAWTWDDWYAAFPAQAPGLPRVWTAEYARPAPVTMDALRAPDSQVHADRIPPELILGTIQVTDGRRIVPSLRPDRRRGQTLQSMLLRRAHTMRR
;
A
#
# COMPACT_ATOMS: atom_id res chain seq x y z
N MET A 1 -30.59 -0.71 -6.76
CA MET A 1 -29.55 -0.38 -7.76
C MET A 1 -28.39 0.29 -7.03
N ALA A 2 -27.17 0.07 -7.50
CA ALA A 2 -25.95 0.67 -6.98
C ALA A 2 -25.31 1.53 -8.08
N MET A 3 -24.90 2.76 -7.74
CA MET A 3 -24.17 3.60 -8.68
C MET A 3 -22.67 3.35 -8.50
N LEU A 4 -22.00 3.02 -9.61
CA LEU A 4 -20.58 2.72 -9.65
C LEU A 4 -19.87 3.67 -10.61
N PHE A 5 -18.59 3.90 -10.37
CA PHE A 5 -17.81 4.94 -11.02
C PHE A 5 -16.50 4.38 -11.57
N HIS A 6 -16.13 4.75 -12.80
CA HIS A 6 -14.87 4.34 -13.43
C HIS A 6 -14.15 5.56 -14.01
N GLY A 7 -12.88 5.74 -13.65
CA GLY A 7 -12.04 6.82 -14.15
C GLY A 7 -11.40 6.45 -15.48
N THR A 8 -11.49 7.32 -16.48
CA THR A 8 -10.92 7.10 -17.81
C THR A 8 -10.55 8.41 -18.51
N THR A 9 -10.04 8.32 -19.73
CA THR A 9 -9.64 9.44 -20.60
C THR A 9 -10.52 9.50 -21.85
N ALA A 10 -10.53 10.65 -22.53
CA ALA A 10 -11.43 10.94 -23.64
C ALA A 10 -11.31 9.98 -24.85
N ASP A 11 -10.12 9.46 -25.10
CA ASP A 11 -9.82 8.49 -26.17
C ASP A 11 -10.57 7.16 -26.00
N HIS A 12 -10.76 6.70 -24.76
CA HIS A 12 -11.46 5.45 -24.48
C HIS A 12 -13.00 5.56 -24.57
N LEU A 13 -13.56 6.78 -24.53
CA LEU A 13 -15.01 6.97 -24.47
C LEU A 13 -15.75 6.42 -25.69
N GLY A 14 -15.13 6.46 -26.87
CA GLY A 14 -15.73 5.92 -28.09
C GLY A 14 -15.96 4.42 -28.00
N ALA A 15 -14.96 3.68 -27.52
CA ALA A 15 -15.06 2.24 -27.30
C ALA A 15 -16.05 1.92 -26.17
N ILE A 16 -15.95 2.63 -25.04
CA ILE A 16 -16.84 2.42 -23.88
C ILE A 16 -18.31 2.60 -24.25
N ARG A 17 -18.64 3.60 -25.09
CA ARG A 17 -20.01 3.81 -25.57
C ARG A 17 -20.53 2.68 -26.46
N ARG A 18 -19.66 2.05 -27.26
CA ARG A 18 -20.06 0.98 -28.19
C ARG A 18 -20.12 -0.39 -27.52
N GLU A 19 -19.14 -0.67 -26.67
CA GLU A 19 -18.85 -2.03 -26.20
C GLU A 19 -19.13 -2.20 -24.69
N GLY A 20 -19.21 -1.09 -23.96
CA GLY A 20 -19.29 -1.04 -22.52
C GLY A 20 -17.91 -0.96 -21.89
N LEU A 21 -17.83 -1.18 -20.58
CA LEU A 21 -16.54 -1.42 -19.93
C LEU A 21 -16.20 -2.89 -20.09
N VAL A 22 -15.10 -3.15 -20.77
CA VAL A 22 -14.56 -4.49 -21.03
C VAL A 22 -13.15 -4.58 -20.46
N GLU A 23 -12.74 -5.78 -20.13
CA GLU A 23 -11.38 -6.08 -19.73
C GLU A 23 -10.38 -5.72 -20.87
N PRO A 24 -9.23 -5.09 -20.54
CA PRO A 24 -8.20 -4.81 -21.52
C PRO A 24 -7.64 -6.09 -22.14
N ALA A 25 -7.55 -6.13 -23.48
CA ALA A 25 -7.07 -7.31 -24.22
C ALA A 25 -5.60 -7.67 -23.91
N ASP A 26 -4.81 -6.71 -23.46
CA ASP A 26 -3.40 -6.84 -23.06
C ASP A 26 -3.23 -7.29 -21.60
N SER A 27 -4.32 -7.43 -20.84
CA SER A 27 -4.32 -7.89 -19.45
C SER A 27 -5.49 -8.84 -19.13
N PRO A 28 -5.63 -9.97 -19.83
CA PRO A 28 -6.70 -10.94 -19.57
C PRO A 28 -6.60 -11.53 -18.14
N GLY A 29 -7.74 -11.63 -17.46
CA GLY A 29 -7.88 -12.00 -16.04
C GLY A 29 -8.02 -10.82 -15.06
N ARG A 30 -7.63 -9.59 -15.41
CA ARG A 30 -7.76 -8.40 -14.56
C ARG A 30 -9.18 -7.82 -14.40
N GLY A 31 -10.14 -8.15 -15.25
CA GLY A 31 -11.52 -7.63 -15.26
C GLY A 31 -11.64 -6.11 -15.38
N VAL A 32 -12.84 -5.60 -15.08
CA VAL A 32 -13.19 -4.17 -15.02
C VAL A 32 -13.17 -3.69 -13.58
N PHE A 33 -12.48 -2.57 -13.33
CA PHE A 33 -12.45 -1.93 -12.01
C PHE A 33 -13.40 -0.74 -11.95
N LEU A 34 -14.28 -0.75 -10.96
CA LEU A 34 -15.19 0.35 -10.63
C LEU A 34 -15.00 0.73 -9.17
N SER A 35 -15.53 1.87 -8.77
CA SER A 35 -15.61 2.32 -7.38
C SER A 35 -17.04 2.64 -6.99
N THR A 36 -17.39 2.41 -5.74
CA THR A 36 -18.66 2.83 -5.13
C THR A 36 -18.72 4.34 -4.85
N SER A 37 -17.59 5.05 -5.00
CA SER A 37 -17.49 6.51 -4.85
C SER A 37 -16.78 7.14 -6.04
N PRO A 38 -17.23 8.32 -6.54
CA PRO A 38 -16.55 9.00 -7.65
C PRO A 38 -15.24 9.65 -7.22
N VAL A 39 -15.05 9.87 -5.92
CA VAL A 39 -13.80 10.30 -5.29
C VAL A 39 -13.55 9.36 -4.12
N SER A 40 -12.45 8.63 -4.12
CA SER A 40 -12.17 7.62 -3.11
C SER A 40 -10.82 7.86 -2.43
N GLY A 41 -10.60 7.21 -1.29
CA GLY A 41 -9.29 7.11 -0.64
C GLY A 41 -8.31 6.25 -1.44
N LYS A 42 -7.12 6.00 -0.85
CA LYS A 42 -5.99 5.22 -1.38
C LYS A 42 -6.42 4.09 -2.34
N GLY A 43 -5.82 4.05 -3.53
CA GLY A 43 -5.82 2.86 -4.40
C GLY A 43 -7.00 2.67 -5.38
N GLY A 44 -8.03 3.51 -5.39
CA GLY A 44 -9.25 3.26 -6.18
C GLY A 44 -9.97 4.49 -6.73
N ASP A 45 -9.34 5.67 -6.70
CA ASP A 45 -10.00 6.97 -6.92
C ASP A 45 -10.28 7.23 -8.40
N PRO A 46 -11.55 7.19 -8.86
CA PRO A 46 -11.89 7.41 -10.26
C PRO A 46 -11.47 8.80 -10.76
N VAL A 47 -11.49 9.83 -9.90
CA VAL A 47 -10.95 11.14 -10.26
C VAL A 47 -9.45 11.03 -10.51
N ALA A 48 -8.69 10.41 -9.59
CA ALA A 48 -7.26 10.23 -9.77
C ALA A 48 -6.94 9.45 -11.07
N PHE A 49 -7.67 8.36 -11.35
CA PHE A 49 -7.50 7.60 -12.59
C PHE A 49 -7.85 8.43 -13.84
N SER A 50 -8.84 9.32 -13.78
CA SER A 50 -9.11 10.25 -14.89
C SER A 50 -7.99 11.28 -15.14
N TYR A 51 -7.11 11.50 -14.14
CA TYR A 51 -5.86 12.25 -14.27
C TYR A 51 -4.67 11.36 -14.68
N GLY A 52 -4.83 10.04 -14.69
CA GLY A 52 -3.74 9.09 -14.85
C GLY A 52 -2.89 8.86 -13.59
N TRP A 53 -3.45 9.03 -12.40
CA TRP A 53 -2.79 8.70 -11.13
C TRP A 53 -3.20 7.29 -10.66
N PRO A 54 -2.40 6.57 -9.84
CA PRO A 54 -1.21 7.05 -9.09
C PRO A 54 0.17 6.82 -9.74
N GLU A 55 0.34 5.95 -10.73
CA GLU A 55 1.67 5.62 -11.25
C GLU A 55 2.16 6.64 -12.31
N LYS A 56 3.44 7.00 -12.25
CA LYS A 56 4.06 8.02 -13.12
C LYS A 56 3.89 7.72 -14.62
N GLU A 57 3.78 6.44 -14.97
CA GLU A 57 3.59 5.90 -16.32
C GLU A 57 2.14 6.00 -16.83
N PHE A 58 1.15 5.98 -15.93
CA PHE A 58 -0.27 6.14 -16.30
C PHE A 58 -0.72 7.59 -16.33
N ARG A 59 0.12 8.54 -15.90
CA ARG A 59 -0.19 9.97 -15.91
C ARG A 59 -0.52 10.39 -17.32
N ASN A 60 -1.80 10.70 -17.58
CA ASN A 60 -2.36 11.07 -18.87
C ASN A 60 -1.37 11.87 -19.73
N PRO A 61 -0.51 11.18 -20.49
CA PRO A 61 0.72 11.78 -21.00
C PRO A 61 0.41 12.69 -22.19
N GLN A 62 -0.79 12.52 -22.72
CA GLN A 62 -1.35 13.20 -23.87
C GLN A 62 -2.20 14.43 -23.45
N HIS A 63 -2.35 14.70 -22.15
CA HIS A 63 -3.21 15.78 -21.64
C HIS A 63 -4.65 15.71 -22.18
N LEU A 64 -5.19 14.50 -22.33
CA LEU A 64 -6.56 14.32 -22.79
C LEU A 64 -7.56 14.70 -21.69
N PRO A 65 -8.77 15.16 -22.03
CA PRO A 65 -9.82 15.32 -21.03
C PRO A 65 -10.06 14.02 -20.25
N GLY A 66 -10.11 14.13 -18.92
CA GLY A 66 -10.42 13.02 -18.02
C GLY A 66 -11.91 12.94 -17.71
N HIS A 67 -12.45 11.73 -17.68
CA HIS A 67 -13.86 11.46 -17.48
C HIS A 67 -14.09 10.42 -16.37
N ILE A 68 -15.24 10.55 -15.70
CA ILE A 68 -15.81 9.47 -14.90
C ILE A 68 -16.97 8.89 -15.67
N VAL A 69 -16.94 7.58 -15.93
CA VAL A 69 -18.07 6.80 -16.43
C VAL A 69 -18.96 6.45 -15.24
N VAL A 70 -20.27 6.69 -15.38
CA VAL A 70 -21.28 6.42 -14.36
C VAL A 70 -22.08 5.19 -14.77
N VAL A 71 -22.10 4.18 -13.90
CA VAL A 71 -22.78 2.90 -14.10
C VAL A 71 -23.92 2.78 -13.09
N ASP A 72 -25.10 2.34 -13.51
CA ASP A 72 -26.22 2.00 -12.62
C ASP A 72 -26.47 0.49 -12.66
N LEU A 73 -26.00 -0.22 -11.63
CA LEU A 73 -26.07 -1.67 -11.54
C LEU A 73 -27.34 -2.11 -10.77
N PRO A 74 -28.34 -2.74 -11.42
CA PRO A 74 -29.49 -3.29 -10.73
C PRO A 74 -29.19 -4.61 -10.01
N PRO A 75 -29.99 -5.00 -9.01
CA PRO A 75 -29.77 -6.25 -8.25
C PRO A 75 -29.71 -7.52 -9.11
N GLY A 76 -30.43 -7.56 -10.24
CA GLY A 76 -30.39 -8.70 -11.18
C GLY A 76 -29.03 -8.89 -11.87
N GLU A 77 -28.19 -7.86 -11.88
CA GLU A 77 -26.89 -7.86 -12.57
C GLU A 77 -25.71 -8.09 -11.61
N LEU A 78 -25.97 -8.47 -10.35
CA LEU A 78 -24.93 -8.77 -9.36
C LEU A 78 -23.98 -9.89 -9.81
N HIS A 79 -24.45 -10.81 -10.64
CA HIS A 79 -23.66 -11.91 -11.19
C HIS A 79 -22.45 -11.45 -12.02
N ARG A 80 -22.40 -10.17 -12.42
CA ARG A 80 -21.26 -9.57 -13.15
C ARG A 80 -20.13 -9.10 -12.25
N VAL A 81 -20.39 -8.97 -10.95
CA VAL A 81 -19.42 -8.53 -9.97
C VAL A 81 -18.74 -9.75 -9.39
N ARG A 82 -17.43 -9.82 -9.55
CA ARG A 82 -16.59 -10.89 -8.99
C ARG A 82 -16.35 -10.67 -7.50
N GLU A 83 -16.10 -9.42 -7.14
CA GLU A 83 -15.61 -9.06 -5.81
C GLU A 83 -15.90 -7.58 -5.49
N VAL A 84 -16.14 -7.32 -4.20
CA VAL A 84 -16.19 -5.96 -3.64
C VAL A 84 -15.21 -5.90 -2.48
N VAL A 85 -14.27 -4.95 -2.52
CA VAL A 85 -13.25 -4.75 -1.48
C VAL A 85 -13.29 -3.31 -1.03
N SER A 86 -13.30 -3.05 0.27
CA SER A 86 -13.08 -1.69 0.75
C SER A 86 -11.67 -1.22 0.34
N ASN A 87 -11.47 0.07 0.09
CA ASN A 87 -10.14 0.61 -0.20
C ASN A 87 -9.15 0.33 0.94
N THR A 88 -9.62 0.32 2.19
CA THR A 88 -8.84 -0.16 3.34
C THR A 88 -8.47 -1.63 3.20
N GLY A 89 -9.40 -2.51 2.81
CA GLY A 89 -9.12 -3.92 2.57
C GLY A 89 -8.11 -4.14 1.44
N PHE A 90 -8.20 -3.35 0.36
CA PHE A 90 -7.26 -3.38 -0.74
C PHE A 90 -5.85 -2.93 -0.32
N ASP A 91 -5.74 -1.81 0.41
CA ASP A 91 -4.47 -1.31 0.98
C ASP A 91 -3.83 -2.36 1.88
N LEU A 92 -4.62 -2.97 2.77
CA LEU A 92 -4.15 -4.07 3.63
C LEU A 92 -3.69 -5.28 2.83
N ALA A 93 -4.43 -5.71 1.79
CA ALA A 93 -4.02 -6.82 0.92
C ALA A 93 -2.71 -6.51 0.15
N TYR A 94 -2.53 -5.26 -0.27
CA TYR A 94 -1.28 -4.81 -0.87
C TYR A 94 -0.12 -4.88 0.14
N LYS A 95 -0.31 -4.38 1.36
CA LYS A 95 0.68 -4.42 2.44
C LYS A 95 1.06 -5.85 2.82
N VAL A 96 0.10 -6.77 2.94
CA VAL A 96 0.36 -8.21 3.15
C VAL A 96 1.31 -8.76 2.06
N ARG A 97 1.03 -8.45 0.79
CA ARG A 97 1.84 -8.92 -0.34
C ARG A 97 3.24 -8.31 -0.34
N LEU A 98 3.36 -7.02 -0.05
CA LEU A 98 4.65 -6.35 0.07
C LEU A 98 5.47 -6.98 1.21
N LEU A 99 4.85 -7.22 2.35
CA LEU A 99 5.50 -7.85 3.50
C LEU A 99 6.03 -9.25 3.15
N ARG A 100 5.19 -10.11 2.56
CA ARG A 100 5.62 -11.46 2.13
C ARG A 100 6.84 -11.39 1.21
N ARG A 101 6.97 -10.36 0.38
CA ARG A 101 8.16 -10.16 -0.47
C ARG A 101 9.37 -9.67 0.32
N LEU A 102 9.19 -8.74 1.25
CA LEU A 102 10.27 -8.20 2.08
C LEU A 102 10.81 -9.26 3.06
N LEU A 103 9.93 -10.10 3.58
CA LEU A 103 10.28 -11.14 4.56
C LEU A 103 10.84 -12.42 3.93
N ALA A 104 10.47 -12.74 2.68
CA ALA A 104 11.03 -13.86 1.92
C ALA A 104 12.56 -13.84 1.73
N GLY A 105 13.27 -12.77 2.17
CA GLY A 105 14.73 -12.67 2.12
C GLY A 105 15.44 -12.39 3.46
N THR A 106 14.73 -12.23 4.58
CA THR A 106 15.31 -11.65 5.82
C THR A 106 15.54 -12.64 6.97
N ALA A 107 14.82 -13.77 7.05
CA ALA A 107 15.05 -14.81 8.06
C ALA A 107 15.37 -16.15 7.38
N ARG A 108 16.61 -16.64 7.54
CA ARG A 108 17.07 -17.86 6.83
C ARG A 108 16.57 -19.18 7.42
N SER A 109 15.98 -19.18 8.61
CA SER A 109 15.75 -20.41 9.38
C SER A 109 14.37 -20.56 10.05
N LEU A 110 13.60 -19.48 10.19
CA LEU A 110 12.24 -19.47 10.77
C LEU A 110 11.21 -18.92 9.78
N SER A 111 9.96 -19.35 9.89
CA SER A 111 8.86 -18.70 9.17
C SER A 111 8.66 -17.24 9.60
N GLU A 112 8.03 -16.48 8.71
CA GLU A 112 7.65 -15.08 8.93
C GLU A 112 6.73 -14.95 10.15
N TRP A 113 5.75 -15.85 10.31
CA TRP A 113 4.83 -15.87 11.44
C TRP A 113 5.53 -16.10 12.78
N CYS A 114 6.45 -17.07 12.82
CA CYS A 114 7.21 -17.36 14.03
C CYS A 114 8.06 -16.16 14.43
N THR A 115 8.72 -15.53 13.46
CA THR A 115 9.53 -14.33 13.67
C THR A 115 8.69 -13.16 14.21
N LEU A 116 7.56 -12.87 13.57
CA LEU A 116 6.66 -11.79 13.98
C LEU A 116 6.01 -12.03 15.35
N TYR A 117 5.69 -13.28 15.70
CA TYR A 117 5.17 -13.64 17.03
C TYR A 117 6.16 -13.31 18.13
N TRP A 118 7.40 -13.80 18.00
CA TRP A 118 8.44 -13.58 19.00
C TRP A 118 8.79 -12.10 19.15
N LEU A 119 8.76 -11.38 18.04
CA LEU A 119 8.95 -9.95 18.02
C LEU A 119 7.83 -9.19 18.75
N ALA A 120 6.57 -9.49 18.43
CA ALA A 120 5.43 -8.83 19.05
C ALA A 120 5.39 -9.09 20.56
N ARG A 121 5.78 -10.29 20.98
CA ARG A 121 5.89 -10.67 22.38
C ARG A 121 7.05 -9.98 23.09
N SER A 122 8.24 -9.95 22.50
CA SER A 122 9.42 -9.26 23.05
C SER A 122 9.12 -7.79 23.33
N LEU A 123 8.49 -7.10 22.37
CA LEU A 123 8.07 -5.70 22.54
C LEU A 123 7.00 -5.54 23.64
N ALA A 124 6.00 -6.42 23.67
CA ALA A 124 4.95 -6.38 24.69
C ALA A 124 5.51 -6.59 26.10
N ASP A 125 6.43 -7.55 26.29
CA ASP A 125 7.09 -7.83 27.57
C ASP A 125 8.00 -6.67 28.00
N ALA A 126 8.58 -5.94 27.04
CA ALA A 126 9.31 -4.70 27.27
C ALA A 126 8.41 -3.48 27.56
N GLY A 127 7.08 -3.65 27.55
CA GLY A 127 6.11 -2.57 27.78
C GLY A 127 5.93 -1.62 26.59
N VAL A 128 6.41 -1.99 25.40
CA VAL A 128 6.24 -1.20 24.17
C VAL A 128 4.84 -1.45 23.61
N ALA A 129 4.05 -0.39 23.48
CA ALA A 129 2.76 -0.50 22.80
C ALA A 129 2.99 -0.77 21.30
N LEU A 130 2.19 -1.64 20.69
CA LEU A 130 2.30 -1.95 19.26
C LEU A 130 1.63 -0.89 18.37
N GLU A 131 1.89 0.37 18.68
CA GLU A 131 1.50 1.52 17.87
C GLU A 131 2.69 1.99 17.04
N PRO A 132 2.48 2.56 15.84
CA PRO A 132 3.58 2.82 14.91
C PRO A 132 4.76 3.60 15.49
N ARG A 133 4.48 4.67 16.23
CA ARG A 133 5.53 5.50 16.85
C ARG A 133 6.32 4.78 17.93
N GLU A 134 5.67 3.92 18.70
CA GLU A 134 6.28 3.21 19.81
C GLU A 134 7.13 2.04 19.27
N VAL A 135 6.62 1.34 18.25
CA VAL A 135 7.39 0.33 17.51
C VAL A 135 8.60 0.98 16.83
N GLU A 136 8.40 2.10 16.14
CA GLU A 136 9.50 2.86 15.52
C GLU A 136 10.57 3.27 16.53
N ALA A 137 10.16 3.76 17.71
CA ALA A 137 11.08 4.16 18.78
C ALA A 137 11.85 2.98 19.40
N ALA A 138 11.29 1.77 19.32
CA ALA A 138 11.93 0.53 19.77
C ALA A 138 12.87 -0.10 18.71
N MET A 139 12.98 0.51 17.52
CA MET A 139 13.87 0.02 16.45
C MET A 139 15.23 0.72 16.46
N ASP A 140 16.28 -0.06 16.22
CA ASP A 140 17.62 0.48 15.99
C ASP A 140 17.75 0.98 14.57
N LEU A 141 18.19 2.23 14.42
CA LEU A 141 18.41 2.88 13.15
C LEU A 141 19.83 2.64 12.65
N HIS A 142 19.95 2.01 11.48
CA HIS A 142 21.23 1.69 10.85
C HIS A 142 21.43 2.53 9.59
N VAL A 143 22.51 3.30 9.51
CA VAL A 143 22.91 3.94 8.26
C VAL A 143 23.78 2.98 7.48
N HIS A 144 23.26 2.45 6.38
CA HIS A 144 23.98 1.51 5.52
C HIS A 144 24.93 2.23 4.56
N GLN A 145 24.50 3.37 4.04
CA GLN A 145 25.26 4.14 3.08
C GLN A 145 25.01 5.63 3.26
N ARG A 146 26.09 6.39 3.17
CA ARG A 146 26.07 7.84 3.01
C ARG A 146 27.13 8.21 1.98
N ALA A 147 26.71 8.82 0.88
CA ALA A 147 27.64 9.33 -0.11
C ALA A 147 28.53 10.43 0.52
N GLU A 148 29.80 10.45 0.15
CA GLU A 148 30.82 11.35 0.72
C GLU A 148 30.48 12.84 0.59
N SER A 149 29.74 13.22 -0.47
CA SER A 149 29.29 14.59 -0.68
C SER A 149 28.26 15.07 0.34
N LEU A 150 27.60 14.15 1.05
CA LEU A 150 26.60 14.45 2.06
C LEU A 150 27.29 14.76 3.39
N ARG A 151 26.71 15.68 4.16
CA ARG A 151 27.26 16.09 5.45
C ARG A 151 27.29 14.91 6.46
N PRO A 152 28.33 14.80 7.30
CA PRO A 152 28.53 13.66 8.19
C PRO A 152 27.52 13.60 9.35
N ASP A 153 26.88 14.71 9.68
CA ASP A 153 25.83 14.80 10.71
C ASP A 153 24.41 14.62 10.13
N LEU A 154 24.27 14.31 8.83
CA LEU A 154 22.97 14.10 8.20
C LEU A 154 22.25 12.91 8.83
N THR A 155 21.12 13.19 9.46
CA THR A 155 20.24 12.18 10.06
C THR A 155 19.22 11.64 9.06
N PRO A 156 18.74 10.39 9.24
CA PRO A 156 17.66 9.85 8.42
C PRO A 156 16.39 10.70 8.40
N ALA A 157 16.00 11.32 9.51
CA ALA A 157 14.84 12.22 9.58
C ALA A 157 15.02 13.48 8.69
N GLN A 158 16.22 14.08 8.71
CA GLN A 158 16.54 15.22 7.84
C GLN A 158 16.57 14.81 6.36
N TRP A 159 17.13 13.63 6.05
CA TRP A 159 17.13 13.09 4.71
C TRP A 159 15.71 12.81 4.20
N GLN A 160 14.86 12.23 5.04
CA GLN A 160 13.46 11.97 4.71
C GLN A 160 12.73 13.28 4.40
N ALA A 161 12.85 14.30 5.27
CA ALA A 161 12.26 15.60 5.05
C ALA A 161 12.71 16.25 3.73
N PHE A 162 13.98 16.07 3.35
CA PHE A 162 14.48 16.50 2.04
C PHE A 162 13.83 15.70 0.89
N MET A 163 13.85 14.37 0.97
CA MET A 163 13.26 13.49 -0.07
C MET A 163 11.78 13.77 -0.31
N ASP A 164 11.07 14.14 0.75
CA ASP A 164 9.67 14.50 0.72
C ASP A 164 9.40 15.76 -0.09
N ALA A 165 10.16 16.81 0.19
CA ALA A 165 10.10 18.06 -0.55
C ALA A 165 10.62 17.89 -1.99
N PHE A 166 11.62 17.03 -2.19
CA PHE A 166 12.17 16.71 -3.50
C PHE A 166 11.17 15.94 -4.38
N ARG A 167 10.44 14.96 -3.82
CA ARG A 167 9.34 14.28 -4.52
C ARG A 167 8.23 15.24 -4.88
N LEU A 168 7.83 16.14 -3.97
CA LEU A 168 6.85 17.17 -4.30
C LEU A 168 7.33 18.05 -5.48
N LEU A 169 8.60 18.43 -5.49
CA LEU A 169 9.18 19.20 -6.59
C LEU A 169 9.16 18.41 -7.90
N VAL A 170 9.70 17.19 -7.92
CA VAL A 170 9.88 16.38 -9.13
C VAL A 170 8.57 15.79 -9.65
N GLU A 171 7.74 15.26 -8.75
CA GLU A 171 6.54 14.51 -9.12
C GLU A 171 5.34 15.43 -9.29
N VAL A 172 5.22 16.51 -8.50
CA VAL A 172 4.04 17.38 -8.56
C VAL A 172 4.35 18.65 -9.35
N ARG A 173 5.41 19.38 -9.00
CA ARG A 173 5.65 20.74 -9.53
C ARG A 173 6.43 20.80 -10.84
N ASN A 174 7.31 19.82 -11.12
CA ASN A 174 8.26 19.87 -12.25
C ASN A 174 7.58 20.15 -13.60
N ARG A 175 6.38 19.60 -13.81
CA ARG A 175 5.61 19.76 -15.05
C ARG A 175 5.13 21.19 -15.31
N ASP A 176 4.99 22.00 -14.28
CA ASP A 176 4.57 23.39 -14.38
C ASP A 176 5.76 24.37 -14.45
N LEU A 177 6.98 23.85 -14.44
CA LEU A 177 8.21 24.63 -14.40
C LEU A 177 8.97 24.49 -15.72
N SER A 178 9.52 25.59 -16.22
CA SER A 178 10.57 25.51 -17.24
C SER A 178 11.83 24.86 -16.63
N PRO A 179 12.73 24.28 -17.44
CA PRO A 179 13.96 23.68 -16.93
C PRO A 179 14.77 24.62 -16.02
N ALA A 180 14.88 25.90 -16.38
CA ALA A 180 15.56 26.91 -15.57
C ALA A 180 14.80 27.23 -14.27
N ALA A 181 13.47 27.18 -14.27
CA ALA A 181 12.67 27.39 -13.06
C ALA A 181 12.75 26.18 -12.12
N PHE A 182 12.75 24.96 -12.66
CA PHE A 182 12.99 23.74 -11.91
C PHE A 182 14.35 23.78 -11.23
N GLU A 183 15.42 24.11 -11.96
CA GLU A 183 16.78 24.12 -11.40
C GLU A 183 16.93 25.16 -10.28
N ARG A 184 16.28 26.33 -10.42
CA ARG A 184 16.23 27.32 -9.33
C ARG A 184 15.54 26.79 -8.08
N GLU A 185 14.40 26.12 -8.24
CA GLU A 185 13.67 25.54 -7.10
C GLU A 185 14.43 24.37 -6.46
N ARG A 186 15.07 23.52 -7.29
CA ARG A 186 15.96 22.44 -6.84
C ARG A 186 17.14 22.99 -6.05
N THR A 187 17.82 24.02 -6.57
CA THR A 187 18.95 24.68 -5.89
C THR A 187 18.52 25.27 -4.54
N LYS A 188 17.38 25.97 -4.48
CA LYS A 188 16.83 26.48 -3.22
C LYS A 188 16.52 25.35 -2.24
N LEU A 189 15.95 24.25 -2.72
CA LEU A 189 15.62 23.10 -1.89
C LEU A 189 16.88 22.45 -1.30
N LEU A 190 17.89 22.19 -2.13
CA LEU A 190 19.18 21.65 -1.70
C LEU A 190 19.82 22.56 -0.63
N ALA A 191 19.83 23.88 -0.85
CA ALA A 191 20.34 24.85 0.11
C ALA A 191 19.54 24.86 1.42
N ALA A 192 18.20 24.83 1.35
CA ALA A 192 17.34 24.86 2.54
C ALA A 192 17.52 23.64 3.46
N HIS A 193 17.86 22.48 2.89
CA HIS A 193 18.13 21.26 3.65
C HIS A 193 19.63 21.03 3.92
N GLY A 194 20.51 21.90 3.42
CA GLY A 194 21.96 21.74 3.53
C GLY A 194 22.47 20.46 2.88
N ILE A 195 21.90 20.07 1.72
CA ILE A 195 22.23 18.86 0.98
C ILE A 195 23.10 19.20 -0.22
N ARG A 196 24.20 18.47 -0.39
CA ARG A 196 25.00 18.45 -1.62
C ARG A 196 24.97 17.06 -2.22
N LEU A 197 24.39 16.94 -3.41
CA LEU A 197 24.27 15.65 -4.08
C LEU A 197 25.61 15.22 -4.71
N PRO A 198 25.85 13.90 -4.85
CA PRO A 198 27.04 13.38 -5.50
C PRO A 198 27.19 13.82 -6.95
N ASP A 199 28.43 13.90 -7.44
CA ASP A 199 28.72 14.33 -8.82
C ASP A 199 28.06 13.44 -9.88
N TRP A 200 27.93 12.13 -9.63
CA TRP A 200 27.20 11.23 -10.54
C TRP A 200 25.71 11.55 -10.65
N ILE A 201 25.11 12.19 -9.64
CA ILE A 201 23.74 12.74 -9.73
C ILE A 201 23.78 14.11 -10.39
N GLU A 202 24.72 14.97 -10.01
CA GLU A 202 24.82 16.33 -10.53
C GLU A 202 25.31 16.41 -11.98
N THR A 203 25.83 15.34 -12.58
CA THR A 203 26.30 15.36 -13.97
C THR A 203 25.24 14.79 -14.93
N ASP A 204 24.53 13.74 -14.53
CA ASP A 204 23.49 13.09 -15.33
C ASP A 204 22.13 13.80 -15.19
N SER A 205 21.54 14.24 -16.31
CA SER A 205 20.26 14.96 -16.32
C SER A 205 19.10 14.12 -15.79
N ASP A 206 19.15 12.81 -16.02
CA ASP A 206 18.06 11.92 -15.63
C ASP A 206 18.10 11.66 -14.11
N SER A 207 19.30 11.43 -13.57
CA SER A 207 19.52 11.28 -12.13
C SER A 207 19.12 12.51 -11.32
N ARG A 208 19.34 13.74 -11.82
CA ARG A 208 18.92 14.99 -11.14
C ARG A 208 17.43 15.12 -10.92
N THR A 209 16.63 14.41 -11.71
CA THR A 209 15.16 14.41 -11.63
C THR A 209 14.60 13.07 -11.19
N CYS A 210 15.46 12.14 -10.78
CA CYS A 210 15.06 10.81 -10.34
C CYS A 210 15.10 10.72 -8.81
N ALA A 211 13.94 10.65 -8.17
CA ALA A 211 13.85 10.48 -6.71
C ALA A 211 14.50 9.18 -6.23
N HIS A 212 14.59 8.15 -7.08
CA HIS A 212 15.28 6.90 -6.75
C HIS A 212 16.80 7.09 -6.75
N CYS A 213 17.37 7.72 -7.80
CA CYS A 213 18.80 8.04 -7.85
C CYS A 213 19.22 8.95 -6.70
N VAL A 214 18.45 10.02 -6.45
CA VAL A 214 18.71 10.90 -5.31
C VAL A 214 18.62 10.14 -4.00
N GLY A 215 17.56 9.35 -3.80
CA GLY A 215 17.33 8.58 -2.58
C GLY A 215 18.43 7.57 -2.26
N SER A 216 19.12 7.00 -3.26
CA SER A 216 20.19 6.02 -3.04
C SER A 216 21.50 6.64 -2.52
N ALA A 217 21.66 7.97 -2.58
CA ALA A 217 22.82 8.66 -2.02
C ALA A 217 22.91 8.54 -0.49
N PHE A 218 21.79 8.26 0.18
CA PHE A 218 21.73 8.01 1.62
C PHE A 218 20.73 6.89 1.89
N SER A 219 21.24 5.72 2.26
CA SER A 219 20.42 4.56 2.59
C SER A 219 20.58 4.22 4.06
N TYR A 220 19.44 3.96 4.69
CA TYR A 220 19.35 3.53 6.07
C TYR A 220 18.28 2.46 6.17
N GLY A 221 18.37 1.66 7.22
CA GLY A 221 17.42 0.64 7.59
C GLY A 221 17.06 0.81 9.05
N ARG A 222 16.00 0.14 9.45
CA ARG A 222 15.72 -0.07 10.86
C ARG A 222 15.80 -1.57 11.11
N SER A 223 16.53 -1.98 12.13
CA SER A 223 16.38 -3.32 12.68
C SER A 223 15.46 -3.21 13.88
N LEU A 224 14.53 -4.14 14.02
CA LEU A 224 13.93 -4.30 15.33
C LEU A 224 14.96 -4.86 16.32
N VAL A 225 14.65 -4.68 17.61
CA VAL A 225 15.30 -5.34 18.74
C VAL A 225 15.72 -6.76 18.34
N SER A 226 17.01 -7.04 18.45
CA SER A 226 17.48 -8.40 18.27
C SER A 226 16.87 -9.31 19.33
N LEU A 227 16.34 -10.45 18.90
CA LEU A 227 15.85 -11.48 19.84
C LEU A 227 16.99 -12.12 20.65
N ASP A 228 18.25 -11.82 20.31
CA ASP A 228 19.46 -12.37 20.93
C ASP A 228 19.53 -12.16 22.45
N GLY A 229 18.85 -11.14 22.98
CA GLY A 229 18.78 -10.87 24.43
C GLY A 229 17.49 -11.34 25.11
N TYR A 230 16.52 -11.84 24.35
CA TYR A 230 15.18 -12.15 24.88
C TYR A 230 15.10 -13.61 25.34
N ARG A 231 15.22 -13.83 26.65
CA ARG A 231 15.30 -15.18 27.26
C ARG A 231 14.21 -16.16 26.78
N PRO A 232 12.91 -15.79 26.72
CA PRO A 232 11.88 -16.72 26.24
C PRO A 232 12.10 -17.20 24.80
N PHE A 233 12.62 -16.33 23.91
CA PHE A 233 13.00 -16.75 22.56
C PHE A 233 14.20 -17.69 22.56
N ALA A 234 15.22 -17.42 23.38
CA ALA A 234 16.39 -18.30 23.48
C ALA A 234 15.99 -19.73 23.93
N GLU A 235 15.06 -19.84 24.89
CA GLU A 235 14.51 -21.12 25.33
C GLU A 235 13.70 -21.84 24.24
N PHE A 236 12.96 -21.09 23.42
CA PHE A 236 12.30 -21.63 22.23
C PHE A 236 13.28 -22.10 21.17
N ALA A 237 14.28 -21.27 20.82
CA ALA A 237 15.29 -21.58 19.83
C ALA A 237 16.08 -22.83 20.21
N ALA A 238 16.43 -23.00 21.49
CA ALA A 238 17.07 -24.22 21.99
C ALA A 238 16.21 -25.48 21.79
N ARG A 239 14.90 -25.43 22.08
CA ARG A 239 13.96 -26.54 21.85
C ARG A 239 13.80 -26.87 20.37
N LEU A 240 13.75 -25.85 19.52
CA LEU A 240 13.67 -26.04 18.07
C LEU A 240 14.97 -26.62 17.49
N ALA A 241 16.11 -26.14 17.97
CA ALA A 241 17.45 -26.62 17.60
C ALA A 241 17.61 -28.11 17.89
N GLU A 242 17.22 -28.54 19.09
CA GLU A 242 17.20 -29.96 19.48
C GLU A 242 16.35 -30.78 18.51
N ARG A 243 15.16 -30.29 18.16
CA ARG A 243 14.23 -31.00 17.27
C ARG A 243 14.70 -31.06 15.82
N ARG A 244 15.43 -30.05 15.35
CA ARG A 244 16.00 -29.99 13.98
C ARG A 244 17.41 -30.56 13.89
N ALA A 245 18.03 -30.93 15.02
CA ALA A 245 19.43 -31.33 15.11
C ALA A 245 20.40 -30.29 14.49
N VAL A 246 20.16 -29.01 14.76
CA VAL A 246 20.98 -27.87 14.30
C VAL A 246 21.43 -27.03 15.50
N ALA A 247 22.32 -26.06 15.28
CA ALA A 247 22.74 -25.15 16.35
C ALA A 247 21.70 -24.04 16.60
N ALA A 248 21.54 -23.61 17.87
CA ALA A 248 20.49 -22.65 18.24
C ALA A 248 20.76 -21.22 17.74
N ASP A 249 22.03 -20.87 17.51
CA ASP A 249 22.46 -19.61 16.92
C ASP A 249 22.08 -19.49 15.44
N GLU A 250 21.69 -20.58 14.77
CA GLU A 250 21.11 -20.52 13.42
C GLU A 250 19.75 -19.81 13.38
N PHE A 251 19.07 -19.64 14.53
CA PHE A 251 17.80 -18.94 14.66
C PHE A 251 17.93 -17.49 15.12
N ALA A 252 19.14 -17.06 15.49
CA ALA A 252 19.45 -15.68 15.82
C ALA A 252 19.58 -14.87 14.53
N ALA A 253 18.59 -14.05 14.21
CA ALA A 253 18.66 -13.13 13.09
C ALA A 253 18.02 -11.78 13.44
N PRO A 254 18.73 -10.66 13.28
CA PRO A 254 18.09 -9.36 13.35
C PRO A 254 17.10 -9.24 12.19
N LEU A 255 15.84 -8.91 12.49
CA LEU A 255 14.90 -8.54 11.44
C LEU A 255 15.29 -7.15 10.93
N LEU A 256 16.03 -7.13 9.82
CA LEU A 256 16.36 -5.91 9.09
C LEU A 256 15.23 -5.58 8.13
N LEU A 257 14.44 -4.56 8.45
CA LEU A 257 13.53 -3.99 7.46
C LEU A 257 14.30 -2.91 6.68
N PRO A 258 14.51 -3.09 5.37
CA PRO A 258 15.15 -2.06 4.57
C PRO A 258 14.25 -0.81 4.57
N ALA A 259 14.74 0.29 5.15
CA ALA A 259 14.03 1.57 5.18
C ALA A 259 14.39 2.45 3.97
N SER A 260 15.27 1.97 3.07
CA SER A 260 15.69 2.72 1.89
C SER A 260 14.70 2.55 0.74
N GLY A 261 13.81 3.54 0.57
CA GLY A 261 12.96 3.64 -0.60
C GLY A 261 11.87 4.73 -0.51
N PRO A 262 11.04 4.87 -1.55
CA PRO A 262 9.85 5.74 -1.51
C PRO A 262 8.71 5.25 -0.62
N TYR A 263 8.90 4.12 0.06
CA TYR A 263 7.89 3.45 0.87
C TYR A 263 7.81 4.07 2.27
N ARG A 264 7.07 5.17 2.36
CA ARG A 264 6.89 5.99 3.56
C ARG A 264 6.03 5.36 4.67
N ASP A 265 5.64 4.09 4.56
CA ASP A 265 4.61 3.47 5.43
C ASP A 265 5.09 2.17 6.11
N LEU A 266 6.38 1.80 6.03
CA LEU A 266 6.85 0.48 6.51
C LEU A 266 6.72 0.28 8.04
N ASP A 267 6.87 1.33 8.85
CA ASP A 267 6.75 1.22 10.31
C ASP A 267 5.28 1.10 10.74
N ASP A 268 4.39 1.86 10.11
CA ASP A 268 2.94 1.75 10.28
C ASP A 268 2.46 0.33 9.95
N ASP A 269 3.01 -0.21 8.85
CA ASP A 269 2.70 -1.56 8.39
C ASP A 269 3.19 -2.60 9.39
N LEU A 270 4.44 -2.49 9.88
CA LEU A 270 4.98 -3.37 10.89
C LEU A 270 4.17 -3.35 12.20
N ALA A 271 3.87 -2.18 12.76
CA ALA A 271 3.10 -2.09 14.00
C ALA A 271 1.70 -2.69 13.85
N PHE A 272 1.04 -2.45 12.72
CA PHE A 272 -0.21 -3.12 12.38
C PHE A 272 -0.06 -4.66 12.35
N LEU A 273 1.03 -5.18 11.76
CA LEU A 273 1.28 -6.62 11.69
C LEU A 273 1.48 -7.27 13.05
N LEU A 274 2.28 -6.65 13.91
CA LEU A 274 2.53 -7.17 15.25
C LEU A 274 1.22 -7.23 16.05
N ARG A 275 0.32 -6.25 15.87
CA ARG A 275 -1.04 -6.29 16.47
C ARG A 275 -1.89 -7.42 15.90
N VAL A 276 -1.84 -7.67 14.59
CA VAL A 276 -2.56 -8.80 13.97
C VAL A 276 -2.07 -10.13 14.54
N VAL A 277 -0.75 -10.31 14.64
CA VAL A 277 -0.16 -11.54 15.19
C VAL A 277 -0.56 -11.76 16.63
N ARG A 278 -0.54 -10.70 17.46
CA ARG A 278 -1.06 -10.77 18.84
C ARG A 278 -2.54 -11.10 18.89
N ALA A 279 -3.38 -10.45 18.08
CA ALA A 279 -4.80 -10.75 18.04
C ALA A 279 -5.10 -12.22 17.71
N HIS A 280 -4.27 -12.87 16.87
CA HIS A 280 -4.39 -14.29 16.57
C HIS A 280 -3.84 -15.22 17.66
N THR A 281 -2.95 -14.76 18.54
CA THR A 281 -2.22 -15.65 19.48
C THR A 281 -2.62 -15.44 20.94
N ASP A 282 -3.06 -14.24 21.32
CA ASP A 282 -3.39 -13.85 22.69
C ASP A 282 -4.47 -14.76 23.31
N GLY A 283 -5.42 -15.27 22.51
CA GLY A 283 -6.51 -16.13 22.98
C GLY A 283 -6.12 -17.59 23.29
N TYR A 284 -4.92 -18.03 22.92
CA TYR A 284 -4.50 -19.44 22.96
C TYR A 284 -3.51 -19.78 24.08
N GLY A 285 -2.91 -18.76 24.70
CA GLY A 285 -1.84 -18.92 25.68
C GLY A 285 -0.47 -19.25 25.06
N ALA A 286 0.59 -18.72 25.67
CA ALA A 286 1.96 -18.82 25.16
C ALA A 286 2.42 -20.26 24.90
N ASP A 287 2.20 -21.19 25.85
CA ASP A 287 2.67 -22.58 25.75
C ASP A 287 2.07 -23.34 24.56
N LEU A 288 0.81 -23.06 24.20
CA LEU A 288 0.17 -23.70 23.06
C LEU A 288 0.75 -23.17 21.75
N VAL A 289 0.89 -21.86 21.64
CA VAL A 289 1.43 -21.18 20.46
C VAL A 289 2.89 -21.57 20.23
N GLU A 290 3.70 -21.62 21.29
CA GLU A 290 5.10 -22.02 21.20
C GLU A 290 5.27 -23.49 20.77
N ARG A 291 4.49 -24.42 21.35
CA ARG A 291 4.53 -25.83 20.92
C ARG A 291 4.16 -25.98 19.46
N PHE A 292 3.13 -25.25 19.02
CA PHE A 292 2.76 -25.20 17.61
C PHE A 292 3.92 -24.75 16.74
N PHE A 293 4.60 -23.65 17.09
CA PHE A 293 5.75 -23.17 16.32
C PHE A 293 6.90 -24.17 16.32
N VAL A 294 7.22 -24.81 17.44
CA VAL A 294 8.24 -25.87 17.49
C VAL A 294 7.88 -27.03 16.55
N GLU A 295 6.62 -27.45 16.52
CA GLU A 295 6.16 -28.54 15.64
C GLU A 295 6.22 -28.15 14.16
N ARG A 296 5.79 -26.95 13.81
CA ARG A 296 5.74 -26.48 12.42
C ARG A 296 7.10 -26.11 11.86
N GLU A 297 7.94 -25.40 12.61
CA GLU A 297 9.29 -25.00 12.18
C GLU A 297 10.24 -26.19 12.06
N ALA A 298 9.97 -27.30 12.77
CA ALA A 298 10.75 -28.52 12.66
C ALA A 298 10.31 -29.44 11.49
N ALA A 299 9.13 -29.20 10.91
CA ALA A 299 8.61 -30.02 9.82
C ALA A 299 9.14 -29.55 8.46
N ALA A 300 9.30 -30.50 7.52
CA ALA A 300 9.51 -30.22 6.11
C ALA A 300 8.27 -30.62 5.30
N PRO A 301 7.83 -29.82 4.31
CA PRO A 301 8.40 -28.56 3.82
C PRO A 301 8.12 -27.35 4.73
N ALA A 302 8.79 -26.22 4.45
CA ALA A 302 8.45 -24.93 5.06
C ALA A 302 6.96 -24.63 4.84
N TRP A 303 6.30 -24.17 5.91
CA TRP A 303 4.87 -23.96 5.94
C TRP A 303 4.51 -22.53 5.52
N THR A 304 3.31 -22.39 4.97
CA THR A 304 2.82 -21.17 4.31
C THR A 304 1.83 -20.41 5.17
N TRP A 305 1.48 -19.20 4.74
CA TRP A 305 0.35 -18.44 5.30
C TRP A 305 -0.97 -19.21 5.23
N ASP A 306 -1.16 -20.04 4.20
CA ASP A 306 -2.37 -20.84 4.07
C ASP A 306 -2.37 -22.01 5.07
N ASP A 307 -1.20 -22.58 5.36
CA ASP A 307 -1.03 -23.59 6.42
C ASP A 307 -1.33 -23.01 7.82
N TRP A 308 -0.97 -21.74 8.07
CA TRP A 308 -1.37 -21.03 9.29
C TRP A 308 -2.89 -20.92 9.39
N TYR A 309 -3.55 -20.43 8.33
CA TYR A 309 -5.01 -20.28 8.31
C TYR A 309 -5.76 -21.60 8.46
N ALA A 310 -5.20 -22.70 7.95
CA ALA A 310 -5.77 -24.03 8.14
C ALA A 310 -5.62 -24.54 9.58
N ALA A 311 -4.59 -24.12 10.31
CA ALA A 311 -4.24 -24.66 11.62
C ALA A 311 -4.79 -23.84 12.82
N PHE A 312 -4.98 -22.53 12.67
CA PHE A 312 -5.53 -21.66 13.72
C PHE A 312 -6.93 -21.15 13.36
N PRO A 313 -8.01 -21.86 13.77
CA PRO A 313 -9.36 -21.56 13.32
C PRO A 313 -10.11 -20.48 14.12
N ALA A 314 -9.55 -19.85 15.16
CA ALA A 314 -10.25 -18.74 15.82
C ALA A 314 -9.98 -17.44 15.09
N GLN A 315 -11.01 -16.95 14.39
CA GLN A 315 -11.06 -15.57 13.95
C GLN A 315 -11.23 -14.69 15.19
N ALA A 316 -10.22 -13.88 15.51
CA ALA A 316 -10.42 -12.80 16.47
C ALA A 316 -11.43 -11.81 15.85
N PRO A 317 -12.54 -11.48 16.55
CA PRO A 317 -13.47 -10.48 16.08
C PRO A 317 -12.75 -9.16 15.77
N GLY A 318 -12.99 -8.60 14.58
CA GLY A 318 -12.45 -7.30 14.18
C GLY A 318 -11.14 -7.36 13.39
N LEU A 319 -10.55 -8.53 13.16
CA LEU A 319 -9.45 -8.65 12.19
C LEU A 319 -9.94 -8.38 10.77
N PRO A 320 -9.16 -7.64 9.94
CA PRO A 320 -9.51 -7.47 8.55
C PRO A 320 -9.50 -8.82 7.83
N ARG A 321 -10.48 -9.02 6.95
CA ARG A 321 -10.69 -10.28 6.20
C ARG A 321 -9.43 -10.83 5.54
N VAL A 322 -8.54 -9.96 5.04
CA VAL A 322 -7.28 -10.33 4.38
C VAL A 322 -6.30 -11.13 5.27
N TRP A 323 -6.51 -11.07 6.59
CA TRP A 323 -5.75 -11.79 7.61
C TRP A 323 -6.50 -13.01 8.16
N THR A 324 -7.57 -13.42 7.50
CA THR A 324 -8.38 -14.57 7.93
C THR A 324 -8.30 -15.68 6.90
N ALA A 325 -8.61 -16.91 7.33
CA ALA A 325 -8.75 -18.06 6.44
C ALA A 325 -9.78 -17.85 5.32
N GLU A 326 -10.70 -16.88 5.48
CA GLU A 326 -11.71 -16.56 4.50
C GLU A 326 -11.22 -15.65 3.37
N TYR A 327 -10.02 -15.08 3.47
CA TYR A 327 -9.47 -14.20 2.44
C TYR A 327 -9.40 -14.88 1.08
N ALA A 328 -8.96 -16.14 1.04
CA ALA A 328 -8.83 -16.91 -0.19
C ALA A 328 -10.19 -17.31 -0.80
N ARG A 329 -11.29 -17.14 -0.07
CA ARG A 329 -12.64 -17.37 -0.59
C ARG A 329 -13.15 -16.06 -1.21
N PRO A 330 -13.96 -16.05 -2.27
CA PRO A 330 -14.66 -14.83 -2.68
C PRO A 330 -15.65 -14.40 -1.60
N ALA A 331 -15.69 -13.11 -1.25
CA ALA A 331 -16.77 -12.62 -0.39
C ALA A 331 -18.07 -12.72 -1.17
N PRO A 332 -19.21 -13.08 -0.54
CA PRO A 332 -20.49 -12.99 -1.21
C PRO A 332 -20.75 -11.54 -1.61
N VAL A 333 -20.98 -11.32 -2.90
CA VAL A 333 -21.33 -9.99 -3.41
C VAL A 333 -22.77 -9.68 -3.04
N THR A 334 -22.97 -8.62 -2.28
CA THR A 334 -24.29 -8.16 -1.85
C THR A 334 -24.55 -6.71 -2.30
N MET A 335 -25.82 -6.33 -2.39
CA MET A 335 -26.19 -4.94 -2.66
C MET A 335 -25.69 -3.99 -1.56
N ASP A 336 -25.60 -4.46 -0.32
CA ASP A 336 -25.13 -3.64 0.79
C ASP A 336 -23.62 -3.41 0.71
N ALA A 337 -22.84 -4.41 0.27
CA ALA A 337 -21.43 -4.22 -0.04
C ALA A 337 -21.21 -3.18 -1.16
N LEU A 338 -22.04 -3.18 -2.20
CA LEU A 338 -21.98 -2.18 -3.29
C LEU A 338 -22.47 -0.78 -2.89
N ARG A 339 -23.13 -0.64 -1.74
CA ARG A 339 -23.55 0.65 -1.18
C ARG A 339 -22.55 1.17 -0.15
N ALA A 340 -21.66 0.31 0.35
CA ALA A 340 -20.61 0.73 1.24
C ALA A 340 -19.74 1.78 0.53
N PRO A 341 -19.51 2.94 1.13
CA PRO A 341 -18.66 3.95 0.51
C PRO A 341 -17.22 3.43 0.40
N ASP A 342 -16.45 4.06 -0.49
CA ASP A 342 -14.99 3.88 -0.56
C ASP A 342 -14.54 2.42 -0.79
N SER A 343 -15.30 1.70 -1.61
CA SER A 343 -15.03 0.31 -2.01
C SER A 343 -14.75 0.19 -3.50
N GLN A 344 -13.77 -0.63 -3.85
CA GLN A 344 -13.47 -1.09 -5.20
C GLN A 344 -14.38 -2.26 -5.56
N VAL A 345 -14.81 -2.29 -6.80
CA VAL A 345 -15.65 -3.34 -7.37
C VAL A 345 -14.92 -3.91 -8.56
N HIS A 346 -14.63 -5.21 -8.49
CA HIS A 346 -14.08 -5.97 -9.59
C HIS A 346 -15.21 -6.68 -10.32
N ALA A 347 -15.36 -6.42 -11.61
CA ALA A 347 -16.42 -6.96 -12.45
C ALA A 347 -15.85 -7.62 -13.71
N ASP A 348 -16.66 -8.47 -14.36
CA ASP A 348 -16.32 -9.06 -15.66
C ASP A 348 -16.41 -8.01 -16.78
N ARG A 349 -17.64 -7.72 -17.20
CA ARG A 349 -18.00 -6.77 -18.26
C ARG A 349 -19.20 -5.99 -17.81
N ILE A 350 -19.15 -4.67 -17.98
CA ILE A 350 -20.31 -3.79 -17.82
C ILE A 350 -20.80 -3.40 -19.22
N PRO A 351 -21.96 -3.88 -19.65
CA PRO A 351 -22.44 -3.61 -21.00
C PRO A 351 -22.96 -2.16 -21.12
N PRO A 352 -23.05 -1.60 -22.35
CA PRO A 352 -23.40 -0.20 -22.56
C PRO A 352 -24.72 0.24 -21.92
N GLU A 353 -25.72 -0.66 -21.87
CA GLU A 353 -27.05 -0.38 -21.32
C GLU A 353 -27.06 -0.07 -19.82
N LEU A 354 -25.99 -0.44 -19.09
CA LEU A 354 -25.83 -0.11 -17.66
C LEU A 354 -25.08 1.21 -17.44
N ILE A 355 -24.58 1.85 -18.51
CA ILE A 355 -23.84 3.11 -18.43
C ILE A 355 -24.82 4.28 -18.58
N LEU A 356 -24.98 5.08 -17.53
CA LEU A 356 -25.82 6.27 -17.55
C LEU A 356 -25.22 7.41 -18.38
N GLY A 357 -23.89 7.48 -18.43
CA GLY A 357 -23.18 8.52 -19.14
C GLY A 357 -21.79 8.76 -18.57
N THR A 358 -21.21 9.91 -18.92
CA THR A 358 -19.90 10.31 -18.40
C THR A 358 -19.89 11.75 -17.92
N ILE A 359 -19.13 12.02 -16.86
CA ILE A 359 -18.87 13.34 -16.33
C ILE A 359 -17.43 13.71 -16.69
N GLN A 360 -17.24 14.75 -17.49
CA GLN A 360 -15.89 15.31 -17.66
C GLN A 360 -15.45 15.95 -16.35
N VAL A 361 -14.31 15.51 -15.84
CA VAL A 361 -13.74 16.00 -14.58
C VAL A 361 -12.48 16.82 -14.78
N THR A 362 -11.75 16.58 -15.87
CA THR A 362 -10.53 17.31 -16.21
C THR A 362 -10.53 17.79 -17.66
N ASP A 363 -9.79 18.85 -17.96
CA ASP A 363 -9.41 19.25 -19.32
C ASP A 363 -8.07 18.63 -19.77
N GLY A 364 -7.58 17.64 -19.03
CA GLY A 364 -6.27 17.00 -19.20
C GLY A 364 -5.13 17.65 -18.43
N ARG A 365 -5.35 18.84 -17.83
CA ARG A 365 -4.37 19.50 -16.98
C ARG A 365 -4.94 19.91 -15.63
N ARG A 366 -6.22 20.27 -15.57
CA ARG A 366 -6.87 20.87 -14.39
C ARG A 366 -8.28 20.35 -14.20
N ILE A 367 -8.81 20.49 -12.99
CA ILE A 367 -10.23 20.20 -12.72
C ILE A 367 -11.05 21.22 -13.50
N VAL A 368 -12.04 20.76 -14.25
CA VAL A 368 -12.92 21.66 -15.01
C VAL A 368 -13.58 22.68 -14.06
N PRO A 369 -13.68 23.97 -14.45
CA PRO A 369 -14.15 25.02 -13.53
C PRO A 369 -15.51 24.72 -12.87
N SER A 370 -16.41 24.03 -13.59
CA SER A 370 -17.75 23.67 -13.11
C SER A 370 -17.78 22.64 -11.99
N LEU A 371 -16.64 22.03 -11.64
CA LEU A 371 -16.47 21.07 -10.55
C LEU A 371 -15.58 21.59 -9.42
N ARG A 372 -15.26 22.89 -9.41
CA ARG A 372 -14.51 23.49 -8.30
C ARG A 372 -15.43 23.62 -7.08
N PRO A 373 -15.17 22.90 -5.98
CA PRO A 373 -16.04 22.94 -4.80
C PRO A 373 -15.98 24.29 -4.09
N ASP A 374 -17.15 24.84 -3.75
CA ASP A 374 -17.25 25.99 -2.85
C ASP A 374 -17.17 25.54 -1.39
N ARG A 375 -15.97 25.70 -0.79
CA ARG A 375 -15.73 25.36 0.62
C ARG A 375 -16.58 26.18 1.58
N ARG A 376 -16.95 27.43 1.25
CA ARG A 376 -17.78 28.28 2.12
C ARG A 376 -19.22 27.75 2.22
N ARG A 377 -19.66 27.00 1.20
CA ARG A 377 -20.97 26.34 1.16
C ARG A 377 -20.89 24.85 1.57
N GLY A 378 -19.76 24.41 2.13
CA GLY A 378 -19.54 23.01 2.51
C GLY A 378 -19.57 22.03 1.34
N GLN A 379 -19.40 22.48 0.10
CA GLN A 379 -19.42 21.61 -1.06
C GLN A 379 -18.11 20.82 -1.15
N THR A 380 -18.22 19.53 -1.43
CA THR A 380 -17.09 18.65 -1.76
C THR A 380 -17.18 18.22 -3.23
N LEU A 381 -16.03 17.92 -3.85
CA LEU A 381 -16.00 17.39 -5.22
C LEU A 381 -16.88 16.13 -5.34
N GLN A 382 -16.79 15.22 -4.36
CA GLN A 382 -17.64 14.03 -4.27
C GLN A 382 -19.13 14.38 -4.29
N SER A 383 -19.59 15.34 -3.46
CA SER A 383 -20.99 15.75 -3.42
C SER A 383 -21.50 16.35 -4.74
N MET A 384 -20.62 17.02 -5.50
CA MET A 384 -20.96 17.59 -6.80
C MET A 384 -21.09 16.49 -7.86
N LEU A 385 -20.16 15.53 -7.86
CA LEU A 385 -20.16 14.40 -8.80
C LEU A 385 -21.34 13.46 -8.55
N LEU A 386 -21.63 13.13 -7.29
CA LEU A 386 -22.81 12.34 -6.92
C LEU A 386 -24.11 13.01 -7.35
N ARG A 387 -24.23 14.34 -7.17
CA ARG A 387 -25.41 15.09 -7.66
C ARG A 387 -25.56 14.99 -9.17
N ARG A 388 -24.48 15.14 -9.93
CA ARG A 388 -24.52 15.01 -11.40
C ARG A 388 -24.89 13.60 -11.83
N ALA A 389 -24.30 12.58 -11.20
CA ALA A 389 -24.63 11.18 -11.47
C ALA A 389 -26.12 10.87 -11.19
N HIS A 390 -26.66 11.38 -10.09
CA HIS A 390 -28.08 11.25 -9.78
C HIS A 390 -28.99 11.95 -10.80
N THR A 391 -28.57 13.08 -11.35
CA THR A 391 -29.31 13.75 -12.43
C THR A 391 -29.32 12.94 -13.72
N MET A 392 -28.24 12.22 -14.05
CA MET A 392 -28.18 11.35 -15.24
C MET A 392 -29.13 10.15 -15.17
N ARG A 393 -29.53 9.76 -13.95
CA ARG A 393 -30.45 8.66 -13.71
C ARG A 393 -31.92 9.05 -13.85
N ARG A 394 -32.23 10.36 -13.84
CA ARG A 394 -33.57 10.92 -14.01
C ARG A 394 -33.80 11.28 -15.47
#